data_AF-A0A1C6PL98-F1
#
_entry.id   AF-A0A1C6PL98-F1
#
_cell.length_a   1.000
_cell.length_b   1.000
_cell.length_c   1.000
_cell.angle_alpha   90.00
_cell.angle_beta   90.00
_cell.angle_gamma   90.00
#
_symmetry.space_group_name_H-M   'P 1'
#
loop_
_entity.id
_entity.type
_entity.pdbx_description
1 polymer ?
#
loop_
_entity_poly.entity_id
_entity_poly.type
_entity_poly.pdbx_seq_one_letter_code
_entity_poly.pdbx_strand_id
1 'polypeptide(L)'
;MSGGEQDRFAAAVKPLVDAMGGEMIAPEEARGDDVVLAWEGRDVLAVRLPHLSDSLDHILAELERRHGMPLAQLDRKTKQSVVRLLETRGAFSVRHGVETVAGALGVSRFTVYNYINSQEEKRAEKRRDEG
;
A
#
# COMPACT_ATOMS: atom_id res chain seq x y z
N MET A 1 25.54 -26.07 -4.13
CA MET A 1 24.99 -25.62 -2.83
C MET A 1 24.45 -24.19 -2.86
N SER A 2 24.56 -23.43 -3.96
CA SER A 2 24.10 -22.03 -4.05
C SER A 2 22.58 -21.79 -4.11
N GLY A 3 21.75 -22.83 -4.32
CA GLY A 3 20.29 -22.68 -4.33
C GLY A 3 19.73 -22.15 -3.01
N GLY A 4 20.26 -22.61 -1.87
CA GLY A 4 19.73 -22.26 -0.55
C GLY A 4 19.95 -20.80 -0.12
N GLU A 5 20.86 -20.05 -0.73
CA GLU A 5 21.02 -18.62 -0.46
C GLU A 5 20.12 -17.77 -1.34
N GLN A 6 19.97 -18.16 -2.61
CA GLN A 6 19.03 -17.53 -3.54
C GLN A 6 17.59 -17.69 -3.05
N ASP A 7 17.22 -18.89 -2.59
CA ASP A 7 15.90 -19.16 -2.02
C ASP A 7 15.64 -18.34 -0.75
N ARG A 8 16.66 -18.14 0.09
CA ARG A 8 16.56 -17.29 1.29
C ARG A 8 16.39 -15.83 0.95
N PHE A 9 17.12 -15.33 -0.06
CA PHE A 9 16.94 -13.96 -0.54
C PHE A 9 15.54 -13.74 -1.11
N ALA A 10 15.06 -14.65 -1.95
CA ALA A 10 13.70 -14.62 -2.50
C ALA A 10 12.65 -14.63 -1.38
N ALA A 11 12.79 -15.50 -0.38
CA ALA A 11 11.89 -15.55 0.77
C ALA A 11 11.92 -14.25 1.59
N ALA A 12 13.08 -13.60 1.72
CA ALA A 12 13.24 -12.36 2.47
C ALA A 12 12.58 -11.16 1.77
N VAL A 13 12.59 -11.09 0.43
CA VAL A 13 11.97 -10.00 -0.32
C VAL A 13 10.47 -10.19 -0.56
N LYS A 14 9.98 -11.44 -0.48
CA LYS A 14 8.56 -11.76 -0.72
C LYS A 14 7.56 -10.89 0.07
N PRO A 15 7.74 -10.64 1.39
CA PRO A 15 6.81 -9.79 2.14
C PRO A 15 6.70 -8.36 1.58
N LEU A 16 7.80 -7.81 1.06
CA LEU A 16 7.80 -6.47 0.46
C LEU A 16 7.08 -6.50 -0.89
N VAL A 17 7.35 -7.50 -1.73
CA VAL A 17 6.70 -7.67 -3.03
C VAL A 17 5.18 -7.84 -2.85
N ASP A 18 4.76 -8.71 -1.93
CA ASP A 18 3.35 -8.93 -1.60
C ASP A 18 2.67 -7.66 -1.06
N ALA A 19 3.38 -6.87 -0.24
CA ALA A 19 2.85 -5.62 0.32
C ALA A 19 2.69 -4.52 -0.75
N MET A 20 3.59 -4.49 -1.73
CA MET A 20 3.47 -3.59 -2.88
C MET A 20 2.41 -4.06 -3.87
N GLY A 21 2.03 -5.34 -3.84
CA GLY A 21 1.16 -5.95 -4.86
C GLY A 21 1.91 -6.38 -6.12
N GLY A 22 3.23 -6.53 -6.03
CA GLY A 22 4.04 -6.98 -7.14
C GLY A 22 4.01 -8.49 -7.30
N GLU A 23 4.52 -8.94 -8.44
CA GLU A 23 4.67 -10.36 -8.76
C GLU A 23 6.15 -10.72 -8.81
N MET A 24 6.53 -11.81 -8.15
CA MET A 24 7.88 -12.38 -8.27
C MET A 24 7.91 -13.29 -9.50
N ILE A 25 8.83 -13.03 -10.42
CA ILE A 25 9.01 -13.75 -11.68
C ILE A 25 10.47 -14.24 -11.80
N ALA A 26 10.69 -15.24 -12.66
CA ALA A 26 12.04 -15.69 -12.95
C ALA A 26 12.85 -14.57 -13.65
N PRO A 27 14.15 -14.40 -13.36
CA PRO A 27 14.97 -13.37 -13.99
C PRO A 27 14.93 -13.41 -15.52
N GLU A 28 14.86 -14.61 -16.11
CA GLU A 28 14.85 -14.82 -17.55
C GLU A 28 13.53 -14.39 -18.21
N GLU A 29 12.47 -14.26 -17.41
CA GLU A 29 11.14 -13.84 -17.86
C GLU A 29 10.90 -12.34 -17.70
N ALA A 30 11.87 -11.60 -17.15
CA ALA A 30 11.79 -10.17 -16.91
C ALA A 30 11.65 -9.38 -18.23
N ARG A 31 10.83 -8.34 -18.21
CA ARG A 31 10.52 -7.48 -19.37
C ARG A 31 10.50 -6.02 -18.97
N GLY A 32 10.91 -5.15 -19.88
CA GLY A 32 10.62 -3.70 -19.84
C GLY A 32 10.85 -3.06 -18.47
N ASP A 33 9.76 -2.88 -17.73
CA ASP A 33 9.69 -2.17 -16.45
C ASP A 33 9.87 -3.08 -15.21
N ASP A 34 10.09 -4.38 -15.40
CA ASP A 34 10.35 -5.32 -14.31
C ASP A 34 11.71 -5.02 -13.64
N VAL A 35 11.74 -5.12 -12.31
CA VAL A 35 12.94 -4.82 -11.51
C VAL A 35 13.69 -6.11 -11.20
N VAL A 36 14.86 -6.31 -11.81
CA VAL A 36 15.73 -7.45 -11.52
C VAL A 36 16.45 -7.24 -10.19
N LEU A 37 16.31 -8.19 -9.27
CA LEU A 37 17.00 -8.21 -7.98
C LEU A 37 18.19 -9.17 -8.04
N ALA A 38 19.39 -8.60 -7.94
CA ALA A 38 20.63 -9.35 -7.91
C ALA A 38 21.17 -9.51 -6.48
N TRP A 39 21.73 -10.67 -6.18
CA TRP A 39 22.44 -10.96 -4.94
C TRP A 39 23.81 -11.53 -5.27
N GLU A 40 24.87 -10.94 -4.70
CA GLU A 40 26.25 -11.34 -4.97
C GLU A 40 26.61 -11.38 -6.47
N GLY A 41 26.11 -10.39 -7.22
CA GLY A 41 26.37 -10.26 -8.66
C GLY A 41 25.67 -11.29 -9.54
N ARG A 42 24.71 -12.05 -9.00
CA ARG A 42 23.84 -12.96 -9.76
C ARG A 42 22.40 -12.53 -9.66
N ASP A 43 21.70 -12.53 -10.79
CA ASP A 43 20.26 -12.30 -10.82
C ASP A 43 19.54 -13.47 -10.12
N VAL A 44 18.67 -13.15 -9.16
CA VAL A 44 17.98 -14.16 -8.33
C VAL A 44 16.49 -14.21 -8.65
N LEU A 45 15.85 -13.05 -8.77
CA LEU A 45 14.47 -12.93 -9.22
C LEU A 45 14.26 -11.58 -9.90
N ALA A 46 13.15 -11.44 -10.62
CA ALA A 46 12.64 -10.15 -11.03
C ALA A 46 11.30 -9.88 -10.36
N VAL A 47 11.00 -8.60 -10.15
CA VAL A 47 9.73 -8.14 -9.57
C VAL A 47 8.99 -7.33 -10.61
N ARG A 48 7.81 -7.80 -11.02
CA ARG A 48 6.87 -6.99 -11.77
C ARG A 48 6.15 -6.06 -10.81
N LEU A 49 6.34 -4.77 -11.01
CA LEU A 49 5.65 -3.76 -10.21
C LEU A 49 4.19 -3.66 -10.67
N PRO A 50 3.23 -3.54 -9.74
CA PRO A 50 1.84 -3.32 -10.10
C PRO A 50 1.67 -1.93 -10.68
N HIS A 51 0.61 -1.74 -11.46
CA HIS A 51 0.20 -0.40 -11.83
C HIS A 51 -0.19 0.39 -10.56
N LEU A 52 -0.02 1.71 -10.60
CA LEU A 52 -0.31 2.57 -9.45
C LEU A 52 -1.78 2.47 -8.98
N SER A 53 -2.71 2.20 -9.91
CA SER A 53 -4.13 1.90 -9.59
C SER A 53 -4.26 0.64 -8.74
N ASP A 54 -3.58 -0.42 -9.14
CA ASP A 54 -3.68 -1.75 -8.53
C ASP A 54 -3.00 -1.74 -7.15
N SER A 55 -2.01 -0.85 -6.97
CA SER A 55 -1.35 -0.60 -5.69
C SER A 55 -2.33 -0.14 -4.61
N LEU A 56 -3.35 0.67 -4.95
CA LEU A 56 -4.35 1.12 -3.97
C LEU A 56 -5.23 -0.05 -3.51
N ASP A 57 -5.72 -0.86 -4.44
CA ASP A 57 -6.55 -2.02 -4.12
C ASP A 57 -5.78 -3.02 -3.25
N HIS A 58 -4.49 -3.22 -3.53
CA HIS A 58 -3.62 -4.04 -2.69
C HIS A 58 -3.44 -3.49 -1.27
N ILE A 59 -3.26 -2.18 -1.11
CA ILE A 59 -3.18 -1.55 0.22
C ILE A 59 -4.49 -1.72 0.98
N LEU A 60 -5.64 -1.57 0.32
CA LEU A 60 -6.95 -1.77 0.95
C LEU A 60 -7.15 -3.22 1.40
N ALA A 61 -6.79 -4.19 0.55
CA ALA A 61 -6.85 -5.61 0.89
C ALA A 61 -5.90 -5.99 2.04
N GLU A 62 -4.71 -5.39 2.09
CA GLU A 62 -3.77 -5.54 3.21
C GLU A 62 -4.40 -5.05 4.52
N LEU A 63 -5.09 -3.91 4.48
CA LEU A 63 -5.77 -3.34 5.65
C LEU A 63 -6.92 -4.22 6.14
N GLU A 64 -7.71 -4.80 5.23
CA GLU A 64 -8.76 -5.76 5.60
C GLU A 64 -8.18 -6.97 6.31
N ARG A 65 -7.10 -7.55 5.77
CA ARG A 65 -6.41 -8.68 6.42
C ARG A 65 -5.89 -8.31 7.81
N ARG A 66 -5.31 -7.11 7.97
CA ARG A 66 -4.79 -6.64 9.26
C ARG A 66 -5.89 -6.43 10.30
N HIS A 67 -7.03 -5.90 9.89
CA HIS A 67 -8.18 -5.66 10.77
C HIS A 67 -9.05 -6.92 10.99
N GLY A 68 -8.89 -7.94 10.14
CA GLY A 68 -9.64 -9.19 10.22
C GLY A 68 -11.12 -9.05 9.84
N MET A 69 -11.51 -7.93 9.22
CA MET A 69 -12.90 -7.64 8.83
C MET A 69 -12.94 -6.65 7.66
N PRO A 70 -14.06 -6.59 6.91
CA PRO A 70 -14.22 -5.61 5.83
C PRO A 70 -14.09 -4.17 6.34
N LEU A 71 -13.42 -3.30 5.59
CA LEU A 71 -13.18 -1.92 6.05
C LEU A 71 -14.48 -1.14 6.27
N ALA A 72 -15.54 -1.49 5.55
CA ALA A 72 -16.87 -0.92 5.72
C ALA A 72 -17.46 -1.12 7.13
N GLN A 73 -17.03 -2.16 7.86
CA GLN A 73 -17.52 -2.49 9.20
C GLN A 73 -16.71 -1.83 10.32
N LEU A 74 -15.62 -1.14 9.99
CA LEU A 74 -14.79 -0.45 10.97
C LEU A 74 -15.56 0.68 11.66
N ASP A 75 -15.21 0.93 12.92
CA ASP A 75 -15.72 2.10 13.63
C ASP A 75 -15.20 3.40 12.98
N ARG A 76 -15.87 4.51 13.31
CA ARG A 76 -15.54 5.82 12.72
C ARG A 76 -14.08 6.24 12.97
N LYS A 77 -13.56 5.98 14.17
CA LYS A 77 -12.20 6.39 14.56
C LYS A 77 -11.14 5.61 13.78
N THR A 78 -11.38 4.33 13.55
CA THR A 78 -10.51 3.46 12.77
C THR A 78 -10.58 3.82 11.29
N LYS A 79 -11.77 4.09 10.74
CA LYS A 79 -11.91 4.62 9.36
C LYS A 79 -11.13 5.93 9.15
N GLN A 80 -11.17 6.84 10.11
CA GLN A 80 -10.35 8.07 10.06
C GLN A 80 -8.85 7.78 10.06
N SER A 81 -8.41 6.80 10.86
CA SER A 81 -7.00 6.38 10.92
C SER A 81 -6.55 5.72 9.62
N VAL A 82 -7.42 4.91 9.00
CA VAL A 82 -7.19 4.31 7.68
C VAL A 82 -7.06 5.39 6.61
N VAL A 83 -7.97 6.38 6.56
CA VAL A 83 -7.87 7.49 5.60
C VAL A 83 -6.55 8.24 5.74
N ARG A 84 -6.09 8.50 6.97
CA ARG A 84 -4.80 9.15 7.22
C ARG A 84 -3.61 8.34 6.72
N LEU A 85 -3.63 7.02 6.89
CA LEU A 85 -2.58 6.14 6.38
C LEU A 85 -2.56 6.15 4.85
N LEU A 86 -3.74 6.05 4.22
CA LEU A 86 -3.91 6.08 2.77
C LEU A 86 -3.43 7.41 2.17
N GLU A 87 -3.75 8.52 2.81
CA GLU A 87 -3.23 9.85 2.44
C GLU A 87 -1.70 9.89 2.46
N THR A 88 -1.09 9.38 3.54
CA THR A 88 0.38 9.33 3.69
C THR A 88 1.02 8.43 2.63
N ARG A 89 0.31 7.41 2.15
CA ARG A 89 0.74 6.52 1.06
C ARG A 89 0.39 7.06 -0.33
N GLY A 90 -0.14 8.28 -0.45
CA GLY A 90 -0.44 8.92 -1.74
C GLY A 90 -1.68 8.37 -2.45
N ALA A 91 -2.56 7.64 -1.73
CA ALA A 91 -3.76 7.02 -2.31
C ALA A 91 -4.66 7.99 -3.07
N PHE A 92 -4.72 9.26 -2.63
CA PHE A 92 -5.59 10.28 -3.23
C PHE A 92 -4.97 11.00 -4.44
N SER A 93 -3.71 10.72 -4.78
CA SER A 93 -3.10 11.16 -6.04
C SER A 93 -3.43 10.22 -7.21
N VAL A 94 -3.94 9.02 -6.92
CA VAL A 94 -4.33 8.02 -7.93
C VAL A 94 -5.67 8.42 -8.55
N ARG A 95 -5.82 8.20 -9.87
CA ARG A 95 -7.09 8.41 -10.56
C ARG A 95 -8.18 7.58 -9.89
N HIS A 96 -9.29 8.23 -9.54
CA HIS A 96 -10.42 7.64 -8.80
C HIS A 96 -10.11 7.20 -7.36
N GLY A 97 -8.94 7.52 -6.79
CA GLY A 97 -8.55 7.05 -5.46
C GLY A 97 -9.55 7.40 -4.34
N VAL A 98 -10.13 8.61 -4.37
CA VAL A 98 -11.18 9.00 -3.40
C VAL A 98 -12.43 8.13 -3.54
N GLU A 99 -12.82 7.78 -4.77
CA GLU A 99 -13.99 6.94 -5.03
C GLU A 99 -13.76 5.50 -4.57
N THR A 100 -12.60 4.93 -4.89
CA THR A 100 -12.19 3.58 -4.45
C THR A 100 -12.17 3.49 -2.93
N VAL A 101 -11.53 4.45 -2.24
CA VAL A 101 -11.46 4.47 -0.77
C VAL A 101 -12.85 4.65 -0.15
N ALA A 102 -13.68 5.53 -0.70
CA ALA A 102 -15.05 5.72 -0.24
C ALA A 102 -15.87 4.43 -0.33
N GLY A 103 -15.77 3.72 -1.46
CA GLY A 103 -16.39 2.42 -1.69
C GLY A 103 -15.94 1.37 -0.66
N ALA A 104 -14.63 1.19 -0.48
CA ALA A 104 -14.07 0.22 0.45
C ALA A 104 -14.46 0.50 1.92
N LEU A 105 -14.49 1.78 2.32
CA LEU A 105 -14.88 2.19 3.67
C LEU A 105 -16.41 2.22 3.88
N GLY A 106 -17.21 2.01 2.83
CA GLY A 106 -18.68 2.11 2.90
C GLY A 106 -19.15 3.49 3.33
N VAL A 107 -18.51 4.56 2.83
CA VAL A 107 -18.86 5.96 3.14
C VAL A 107 -18.95 6.78 1.85
N SER A 108 -19.46 8.01 1.95
CA SER A 108 -19.48 8.93 0.79
C SER A 108 -18.11 9.54 0.54
N ARG A 109 -17.84 9.96 -0.71
CA ARG A 109 -16.65 10.77 -1.06
C ARG A 109 -16.54 12.03 -0.18
N PHE A 110 -17.69 12.66 0.10
CA PHE A 110 -17.77 13.79 1.04
C PHE A 110 -17.25 13.43 2.44
N THR A 111 -17.57 12.24 2.94
CA THR A 111 -17.08 11.77 4.24
C THR A 111 -15.57 11.55 4.24
N VAL A 112 -14.99 11.07 3.13
CA VAL A 112 -13.54 10.94 2.97
C VAL A 112 -12.86 12.32 3.04
N TYR A 113 -13.37 13.32 2.31
CA TYR A 113 -12.86 14.69 2.39
C TYR A 113 -12.96 15.27 3.81
N ASN A 114 -14.06 15.04 4.52
CA ASN A 114 -14.19 15.47 5.91
C ASN A 114 -13.13 14.82 6.81
N TYR A 115 -12.82 13.54 6.59
CA TYR A 115 -11.78 12.86 7.36
C TYR A 115 -10.41 13.48 7.10
N ILE A 116 -10.07 13.82 5.85
CA ILE A 116 -8.83 14.53 5.47
C ILE A 116 -8.76 15.90 6.15
N ASN A 117 -9.77 16.75 5.99
CA ASN A 117 -9.77 18.12 6.51
C ASN A 117 -9.70 18.16 8.05
N SER A 118 -10.42 17.25 8.73
CA SER A 118 -10.35 17.13 10.19
C SER A 118 -8.95 16.73 10.70
N GLN A 119 -8.08 16.19 9.84
CA GLN A 119 -6.66 15.95 10.19
C GLN A 119 -5.82 17.23 10.10
N GLU A 120 -6.04 18.04 9.06
CA GLU A 120 -5.29 19.28 8.84
C GLU A 120 -5.51 20.27 9.98
N GLU A 121 -6.77 20.42 10.41
CA GLU A 121 -7.18 21.24 11.55
C GLU A 121 -6.46 20.81 12.84
N LYS A 122 -6.49 19.51 13.18
CA LYS A 122 -5.81 18.98 14.37
C LYS A 122 -4.30 19.15 14.37
N ARG A 123 -3.65 19.04 13.20
CA ARG A 123 -2.20 19.28 13.08
C ARG A 123 -1.86 20.78 13.19
N ALA A 124 -2.72 21.65 12.66
CA ALA A 124 -2.55 23.10 12.76
C ALA A 124 -2.73 23.59 14.21
N GLU A 125 -3.68 23.03 14.94
CA GLU A 125 -3.95 23.34 16.35
C GLU A 125 -2.78 22.90 17.24
N LYS A 126 -2.28 21.67 17.06
CA LYS A 126 -1.14 21.16 17.83
C LYS A 126 0.16 21.98 17.64
N ARG A 127 0.39 22.52 16.44
CA ARG A 127 1.53 23.41 16.15
C ARG A 127 1.39 24.80 16.78
N ARG A 128 0.17 25.25 17.07
CA ARG A 128 -0.10 26.52 17.76
C ARG A 128 0.08 26.40 19.27
N ASP A 129 -0.18 25.23 19.84
CA ASP A 129 -0.02 24.97 21.28
C ASP A 129 1.44 24.67 21.68
N GLU A 130 2.30 24.29 20.72
CA GLU A 130 3.71 23.96 20.93
C GLU A 130 4.67 25.16 20.65
N GLY A 131 4.15 26.33 20.25
CA GLY A 131 4.92 27.54 19.93
C GLY A 131 4.58 28.72 20.84
#